data_AF-A0A915Y2H5-F1
#
_entry.id   AF-A0A915Y2H5-F1
#
_cell.length_a   1.000
_cell.length_b   1.000
_cell.length_c   1.000
_cell.angle_alpha   90.00
_cell.angle_beta   90.00
_cell.angle_gamma   90.00
#
_symmetry.space_group_name_H-M   'P 1'
#
loop_
_entity.id
_entity.type
_entity.pdbx_description
1 polymer ?
#
loop_
_entity_poly.entity_id
_entity_poly.type
_entity_poly.pdbx_seq_one_letter_code
_entity_poly.pdbx_strand_id
1 'polypeptide(L)'
;MLSKTKIEKYAPYGVWIFFTYFCRYYAIEILNGGNNWKTGDWLINYSAGFVRRGLIGSFFLKVSDFGLPLLWVTYITQVAVYALIFGLVLKLYYRKKRSLFWLLILFSPAFLLFPFYDIQGGFRKEILIFLIFAFFCLIYANKNVTPFKLTLISVAWSVAALSHELTVFTLPFFIYLIYVSTKDGLITSRTAIAYSLILTIASSVILLLAFFYKGNEALEQAICQSLTTRNLDPNICKGSIDWLSEDIGPALGRVLSSLNHRSIFTPLFLWLALLPLSFTTWWNKERKILFLASIATIFPLFLVAIDWGRWVHVIIFMFFCLALASEVDIKYRYRRIFIVTGLIYLTTWSIPHCCVGGYDTGFLRRALKWLIDNLG
;
A
#
# COMPACT_ATOMS: atom_id res chain seq x y z
N MET A 1 -26.15 -8.51 -24.77
CA MET A 1 -25.26 -7.34 -24.55
C MET A 1 -25.73 -6.58 -23.32
N LEU A 2 -24.90 -6.46 -22.27
CA LEU A 2 -25.22 -5.57 -21.14
C LEU A 2 -25.19 -4.12 -21.63
N SER A 3 -26.17 -3.30 -21.23
CA SER A 3 -26.15 -1.87 -21.56
C SER A 3 -24.93 -1.20 -20.90
N LYS A 4 -24.32 -0.22 -21.58
CA LYS A 4 -23.16 0.54 -21.07
C LYS A 4 -23.38 1.04 -19.64
N THR A 5 -24.59 1.51 -19.34
CA THR A 5 -25.01 1.99 -18.01
C THR A 5 -24.99 0.91 -16.94
N LYS A 6 -25.33 -0.34 -17.27
CA LYS A 6 -25.21 -1.47 -16.34
C LYS A 6 -23.73 -1.79 -16.07
N ILE A 7 -22.88 -1.76 -17.09
CA ILE A 7 -21.44 -2.03 -16.93
C ILE A 7 -20.79 -0.95 -16.03
N GLU A 8 -21.04 0.34 -16.29
CA GLU A 8 -20.52 1.44 -15.47
C GLU A 8 -20.97 1.34 -14.00
N LYS A 9 -22.19 0.83 -13.76
CA LYS A 9 -22.73 0.63 -12.41
C LYS A 9 -22.14 -0.57 -11.69
N TYR A 10 -21.97 -1.72 -12.34
CA TYR A 10 -21.67 -2.98 -11.66
C TYR A 10 -20.22 -3.47 -11.81
N ALA A 11 -19.51 -3.10 -12.89
CA ALA A 11 -18.13 -3.52 -13.11
C ALA A 11 -17.17 -3.17 -11.96
N PRO A 12 -17.27 -2.01 -11.27
CA PRO A 12 -16.39 -1.70 -10.15
C PRO A 12 -16.44 -2.73 -9.02
N TYR A 13 -17.59 -3.35 -8.75
CA TYR A 13 -17.70 -4.39 -7.72
C TYR A 13 -16.88 -5.65 -8.03
N GLY A 14 -16.40 -5.82 -9.26
CA GLY A 14 -15.51 -6.91 -9.65
C GLY A 14 -14.22 -6.95 -8.82
N VAL A 15 -13.78 -5.84 -8.21
CA VAL A 15 -12.63 -5.83 -7.28
C VAL A 15 -12.79 -6.81 -6.12
N TRP A 16 -14.02 -7.10 -5.69
CA TRP A 16 -14.29 -8.06 -4.61
C TRP A 16 -13.99 -9.51 -5.01
N ILE A 17 -14.08 -9.86 -6.29
CA ILE A 17 -13.70 -11.19 -6.77
C ILE A 17 -12.20 -11.39 -6.59
N PHE A 18 -11.40 -10.39 -6.99
CA PHE A 18 -9.95 -10.39 -6.77
C PHE A 18 -9.60 -10.42 -5.28
N PHE A 19 -10.33 -9.65 -4.46
CA PHE A 19 -10.20 -9.66 -3.00
C PHE A 19 -10.39 -11.06 -2.41
N THR A 20 -11.53 -11.70 -2.70
CA THR A 20 -11.81 -13.05 -2.20
C THR A 20 -10.76 -14.06 -2.64
N TYR A 21 -10.27 -13.95 -3.88
CA TYR A 21 -9.21 -14.83 -4.39
C TYR A 21 -7.93 -14.72 -3.55
N PHE A 22 -7.38 -13.52 -3.36
CA PHE A 22 -6.11 -13.39 -2.63
C PHE A 22 -6.29 -13.65 -1.12
N CYS A 23 -7.47 -13.37 -0.54
CA CYS A 23 -7.78 -13.76 0.84
C CYS A 23 -7.79 -15.27 1.02
N ARG A 24 -8.36 -16.02 0.07
CA ARG A 24 -8.33 -17.49 0.08
C ARG A 24 -6.90 -18.01 -0.04
N TYR A 25 -6.12 -17.45 -0.95
CA TYR A 25 -4.71 -17.83 -1.10
C TYR A 25 -3.92 -17.62 0.20
N TYR A 26 -4.08 -16.46 0.85
CA TYR A 26 -3.40 -16.17 2.11
C TYR A 26 -3.90 -17.05 3.26
N ALA A 27 -5.18 -17.45 3.29
CA ALA A 27 -5.67 -18.41 4.29
C ALA A 27 -4.95 -19.76 4.19
N ILE A 28 -4.65 -20.22 2.96
CA ILE A 28 -3.87 -21.44 2.74
C ILE A 28 -2.44 -21.27 3.26
N GLU A 29 -1.80 -20.13 3.04
CA GLU A 29 -0.48 -19.86 3.63
C GLU A 29 -0.53 -19.86 5.17
N ILE A 30 -1.59 -19.32 5.77
CA ILE A 30 -1.79 -19.32 7.24
C ILE A 30 -1.96 -20.74 7.78
N LEU A 31 -2.72 -21.60 7.08
CA LEU A 31 -2.84 -23.03 7.40
C LEU A 31 -1.48 -23.73 7.35
N ASN A 32 -0.60 -23.29 6.45
CA ASN A 32 0.76 -23.82 6.28
C ASN A 32 1.82 -23.12 7.16
N GLY A 33 1.42 -22.51 8.28
CA GLY A 33 2.34 -21.90 9.25
C GLY A 33 2.57 -20.39 9.08
N GLY A 34 1.92 -19.75 8.11
CA GLY A 34 2.04 -18.33 7.83
C GLY A 34 3.22 -17.98 6.92
N ASN A 35 3.31 -16.71 6.54
CA ASN A 35 4.37 -16.23 5.65
C ASN A 35 5.34 -15.29 6.41
N ASN A 36 6.64 -15.55 6.31
CA ASN A 36 7.72 -14.81 6.96
C ASN A 36 7.75 -13.29 6.66
N TRP A 37 7.18 -12.88 5.53
CA TRP A 37 7.14 -11.50 5.09
C TRP A 37 5.79 -10.82 5.36
N LYS A 38 4.67 -11.54 5.17
CA LYS A 38 3.31 -11.01 5.39
C LYS A 38 2.88 -11.12 6.85
N THR A 39 3.00 -12.31 7.41
CA THR A 39 2.60 -12.61 8.79
C THR A 39 3.73 -12.21 9.74
N GLY A 40 4.97 -12.59 9.42
CA GLY A 40 6.16 -12.25 10.21
C GLY A 40 6.35 -10.75 10.44
N ASP A 41 6.02 -9.90 9.44
CA ASP A 41 6.01 -8.45 9.63
C ASP A 41 5.09 -8.08 10.80
N TRP A 42 3.82 -8.49 10.77
CA TRP A 42 2.82 -8.17 11.79
C TRP A 42 3.12 -8.73 13.18
N LEU A 43 4.03 -9.71 13.29
CA LEU A 43 4.39 -10.35 14.55
C LEU A 43 5.64 -9.77 15.22
N ILE A 44 6.34 -8.80 14.61
CA ILE A 44 7.38 -8.01 15.30
C ILE A 44 6.76 -7.38 16.56
N ASN A 45 7.39 -7.57 17.71
CA ASN A 45 6.82 -7.25 19.03
C ASN A 45 7.88 -6.78 20.04
N TYR A 46 7.43 -6.40 21.24
CA TYR A 46 8.27 -5.83 22.31
C TYR A 46 8.69 -6.84 23.38
N SER A 47 8.66 -8.15 23.11
CA SER A 47 9.08 -9.17 24.09
C SER A 47 10.52 -9.01 24.58
N ALA A 48 11.38 -8.34 23.80
CA ALA A 48 12.78 -8.07 24.12
C ALA A 48 13.07 -6.58 24.38
N GLY A 49 12.03 -5.79 24.70
CA GLY A 49 12.11 -4.34 24.82
C GLY A 49 11.60 -3.61 23.57
N PHE A 50 11.70 -2.28 23.58
CA PHE A 50 11.19 -1.45 22.49
C PHE A 50 12.05 -1.60 21.23
N VAL A 51 11.41 -1.88 20.08
CA VAL A 51 12.02 -1.96 18.75
C VAL A 51 11.15 -1.21 17.73
N ARG A 52 11.71 -0.75 16.62
CA ARG A 52 10.88 -0.26 15.50
C ARG A 52 9.87 -1.34 15.07
N ARG A 53 8.67 -0.91 14.66
CA ARG A 53 7.60 -1.77 14.10
C ARG A 53 6.88 -2.73 15.07
N GLY A 54 7.22 -2.72 16.37
CA GLY A 54 6.74 -3.73 17.32
C GLY A 54 5.37 -3.51 17.98
N LEU A 55 4.70 -2.38 17.73
CA LEU A 55 3.47 -2.03 18.43
C LEU A 55 2.33 -3.03 18.18
N ILE A 56 2.05 -3.33 16.91
CA ILE A 56 0.93 -4.20 16.52
C ILE A 56 1.17 -5.66 16.93
N GLY A 57 2.38 -6.19 16.76
CA GLY A 57 2.66 -7.56 17.18
C GLY A 57 2.52 -7.72 18.69
N SER A 58 2.93 -6.72 19.47
CA SER A 58 2.72 -6.73 20.93
C SER A 58 1.24 -6.73 21.31
N PHE A 59 0.40 -6.01 20.56
CA PHE A 59 -1.05 -6.07 20.74
C PHE A 59 -1.61 -7.46 20.38
N PHE A 60 -1.18 -8.04 19.26
CA PHE A 60 -1.63 -9.38 18.85
C PHE A 60 -1.22 -10.49 19.81
N LEU A 61 -0.02 -10.41 20.40
CA LEU A 61 0.39 -11.36 21.45
C LEU A 61 -0.57 -11.32 22.64
N LYS A 62 -0.91 -10.12 23.13
CA LYS A 62 -1.88 -9.96 24.23
C LYS A 62 -3.27 -10.48 23.87
N VAL A 63 -3.71 -10.30 22.63
CA VAL A 63 -4.99 -10.87 22.16
C VAL A 63 -4.92 -12.40 22.10
N SER A 64 -3.77 -12.95 21.68
CA SER A 64 -3.55 -14.40 21.62
C SER A 64 -3.50 -15.06 23.01
N ASP A 65 -3.06 -14.34 24.03
CA ASP A 65 -3.04 -14.83 25.42
C ASP A 65 -4.45 -15.16 25.97
N PHE A 66 -5.54 -14.70 25.31
CA PHE A 66 -6.92 -15.15 25.56
C PHE A 66 -7.27 -16.52 24.94
N GLY A 67 -6.27 -17.24 24.42
CA GLY A 67 -6.45 -18.56 23.78
C GLY A 67 -6.78 -18.49 22.29
N LEU A 68 -6.71 -17.31 21.66
CA LEU A 68 -6.94 -17.15 20.23
C LEU A 68 -5.67 -17.49 19.42
N PRO A 69 -5.76 -18.26 18.33
CA PRO A 69 -4.59 -18.59 17.51
C PRO A 69 -3.97 -17.35 16.85
N LEU A 70 -2.72 -17.05 17.17
CA LEU A 70 -2.02 -15.82 16.77
C LEU A 70 -2.00 -15.57 15.25
N LEU A 71 -1.79 -16.62 14.45
CA LEU A 71 -1.78 -16.52 12.99
C LEU A 71 -3.16 -16.13 12.44
N TRP A 72 -4.24 -16.67 13.02
CA TRP A 72 -5.61 -16.34 12.62
C TRP A 72 -6.04 -14.95 13.07
N VAL A 73 -5.62 -14.50 14.26
CA VAL A 73 -5.81 -13.10 14.70
C VAL A 73 -5.15 -12.14 13.70
N THR A 74 -3.93 -12.45 13.28
CA THR A 74 -3.17 -11.66 12.30
C THR A 74 -3.87 -11.64 10.95
N TYR A 75 -4.25 -12.82 10.43
CA TYR A 75 -4.98 -12.98 9.17
C TYR A 75 -6.29 -12.20 9.14
N ILE A 76 -7.16 -12.39 10.14
CA ILE A 76 -8.47 -11.74 10.20
C ILE A 76 -8.31 -10.21 10.24
N THR A 77 -7.35 -9.71 11.02
CA THR A 77 -7.08 -8.28 11.10
C THR A 77 -6.62 -7.73 9.75
N GLN A 78 -5.67 -8.40 9.09
CA GLN A 78 -5.16 -8.04 7.78
C GLN A 78 -6.26 -8.04 6.70
N VAL A 79 -7.12 -9.07 6.68
CA VAL A 79 -8.27 -9.17 5.76
C VAL A 79 -9.30 -8.08 6.04
N ALA A 80 -9.60 -7.79 7.31
CA ALA A 80 -10.51 -6.72 7.68
C ALA A 80 -9.99 -5.35 7.22
N VAL A 81 -8.70 -5.06 7.40
CA VAL A 81 -8.08 -3.81 6.92
C VAL A 81 -8.20 -3.69 5.41
N TYR A 82 -7.90 -4.74 4.63
CA TYR A 82 -8.09 -4.70 3.18
C TYR A 82 -9.55 -4.55 2.76
N ALA A 83 -10.48 -5.24 3.43
CA ALA A 83 -11.91 -5.09 3.15
C ALA A 83 -12.35 -3.63 3.34
N LEU A 84 -11.89 -2.97 4.41
CA LEU A 84 -12.13 -1.55 4.62
C LEU A 84 -11.52 -0.69 3.52
N ILE A 85 -10.28 -0.95 3.08
CA ILE A 85 -9.65 -0.24 1.95
C ILE A 85 -10.49 -0.37 0.68
N PHE A 86 -10.85 -1.59 0.29
CA PHE A 86 -11.64 -1.85 -0.93
C PHE A 86 -13.00 -1.16 -0.84
N GLY A 87 -13.67 -1.26 0.31
CA GLY A 87 -14.94 -0.57 0.57
C GLY A 87 -14.82 0.96 0.50
N LEU A 88 -13.78 1.55 1.06
CA LEU A 88 -13.54 3.01 1.01
C LEU A 88 -13.20 3.50 -0.39
N VAL A 89 -12.36 2.77 -1.13
CA VAL A 89 -12.01 3.12 -2.51
C VAL A 89 -13.22 2.98 -3.43
N LEU A 90 -14.07 1.98 -3.24
CA LEU A 90 -15.35 1.90 -3.97
C LEU A 90 -16.28 3.05 -3.60
N LYS A 91 -16.39 3.41 -2.31
CA LYS A 91 -17.16 4.59 -1.89
C LYS A 91 -16.64 5.85 -2.59
N LEU A 92 -15.32 6.06 -2.63
CA LEU A 92 -14.66 7.16 -3.35
C LEU A 92 -14.97 7.14 -4.85
N TYR A 93 -14.90 5.97 -5.48
CA TYR A 93 -15.22 5.80 -6.90
C TYR A 93 -16.64 6.30 -7.20
N TYR A 94 -17.63 5.87 -6.40
CA TYR A 94 -19.05 6.22 -6.57
C TYR A 94 -19.45 7.59 -6.02
N ARG A 95 -18.55 8.35 -5.38
CA ARG A 95 -18.85 9.75 -4.97
C ARG A 95 -19.15 10.65 -6.16
N LYS A 96 -18.69 10.30 -7.35
CA LYS A 96 -18.89 11.07 -8.59
C LYS A 96 -19.37 10.14 -9.69
N LYS A 97 -20.05 10.69 -10.69
CA LYS A 97 -20.40 9.92 -11.90
C LYS A 97 -19.11 9.56 -12.64
N ARG A 98 -18.90 8.26 -12.86
CA ARG A 98 -17.70 7.73 -13.54
C ARG A 98 -18.10 7.08 -14.86
N SER A 99 -17.36 7.39 -15.91
CA SER A 99 -17.40 6.63 -17.15
C SER A 99 -16.53 5.37 -17.05
N LEU A 100 -16.66 4.47 -18.02
CA LEU A 100 -15.81 3.27 -18.15
C LEU A 100 -14.29 3.54 -18.08
N PHE A 101 -13.85 4.75 -18.42
CA PHE A 101 -12.44 5.14 -18.32
C PHE A 101 -11.87 4.96 -16.90
N TRP A 102 -12.67 5.23 -15.86
CA TRP A 102 -12.20 5.16 -14.47
C TRP A 102 -11.94 3.73 -14.00
N LEU A 103 -12.40 2.71 -14.75
CA LEU A 103 -12.02 1.33 -14.51
C LEU A 103 -10.53 1.11 -14.74
N LEU A 104 -9.87 1.91 -15.59
CA LEU A 104 -8.41 1.86 -15.77
C LEU A 104 -7.65 2.20 -14.49
N ILE A 105 -8.19 3.12 -13.70
CA ILE A 105 -7.61 3.51 -12.40
C ILE A 105 -7.94 2.43 -11.37
N LEU A 106 -9.22 2.04 -11.27
CA LEU A 106 -9.68 1.10 -10.24
C LEU A 106 -9.04 -0.29 -10.38
N PHE A 107 -8.92 -0.81 -11.60
CA PHE A 107 -8.36 -2.13 -11.89
C PHE A 107 -6.87 -2.08 -12.27
N SER A 108 -6.18 -0.95 -12.07
CA SER A 108 -4.76 -0.86 -12.41
C SER A 108 -3.94 -1.93 -11.66
N PRO A 109 -3.01 -2.64 -12.35
CA PRO A 109 -2.09 -3.59 -11.72
C PRO A 109 -1.23 -3.01 -10.59
N ALA A 110 -1.07 -1.69 -10.53
CA ALA A 110 -0.29 -1.00 -9.50
C ALA A 110 -1.15 -0.34 -8.41
N PHE A 111 -2.47 -0.60 -8.37
CA PHE A 111 -3.40 -0.08 -7.36
C PHE A 111 -4.04 -1.23 -6.58
N LEU A 112 -5.38 -1.34 -6.54
CA LEU A 112 -6.08 -2.39 -5.78
C LEU A 112 -5.70 -3.82 -6.21
N LEU A 113 -5.28 -4.01 -7.46
CA LEU A 113 -4.92 -5.32 -8.00
C LEU A 113 -3.45 -5.66 -7.80
N PHE A 114 -2.63 -4.77 -7.24
CA PHE A 114 -1.23 -5.08 -6.95
C PHE A 114 -1.07 -6.35 -6.10
N PRO A 115 -1.81 -6.54 -4.97
CA PRO A 115 -1.72 -7.77 -4.18
C PRO A 115 -2.21 -9.04 -4.90
N PHE A 116 -2.97 -8.89 -5.98
CA PHE A 116 -3.40 -10.02 -6.81
C PHE A 116 -2.30 -10.47 -7.75
N TYR A 117 -1.62 -9.51 -8.39
CA TYR A 117 -0.47 -9.82 -9.25
C TYR A 117 0.73 -10.26 -8.42
N ASP A 118 0.94 -9.66 -7.27
CA ASP A 118 2.01 -10.03 -6.36
C ASP A 118 1.52 -10.28 -4.95
N ILE A 119 1.18 -11.53 -4.69
CA ILE A 119 0.62 -11.96 -3.41
C ILE A 119 1.64 -11.75 -2.29
N GLN A 120 2.95 -11.90 -2.55
CA GLN A 120 4.01 -11.70 -1.56
C GLN A 120 4.20 -10.22 -1.18
N GLY A 121 3.96 -9.32 -2.13
CA GLY A 121 3.90 -7.88 -1.89
C GLY A 121 2.66 -7.39 -1.14
N GLY A 122 1.60 -8.21 -1.05
CA GLY A 122 0.38 -7.90 -0.31
C GLY A 122 0.48 -8.13 1.20
N PHE A 123 -0.54 -7.69 1.95
CA PHE A 123 -0.73 -7.94 3.39
C PHE A 123 0.35 -7.40 4.35
N ARG A 124 1.37 -6.74 3.84
CA ARG A 124 2.36 -6.00 4.63
C ARG A 124 1.71 -4.80 5.35
N LYS A 125 2.32 -4.31 6.44
CA LYS A 125 1.68 -3.31 7.33
C LYS A 125 1.36 -1.96 6.68
N GLU A 126 1.91 -1.61 5.51
CA GLU A 126 1.56 -0.38 4.79
C GLU A 126 0.07 -0.28 4.42
N ILE A 127 -0.67 -1.39 4.46
CA ILE A 127 -2.13 -1.34 4.27
C ILE A 127 -2.82 -0.46 5.33
N LEU A 128 -2.20 -0.27 6.50
CA LEU A 128 -2.70 0.68 7.51
C LEU A 128 -2.65 2.11 6.98
N ILE A 129 -1.56 2.51 6.32
CA ILE A 129 -1.44 3.86 5.78
C ILE A 129 -2.38 4.06 4.57
N PHE A 130 -2.59 3.01 3.77
CA PHE A 130 -3.58 3.00 2.70
C PHE A 130 -5.01 3.20 3.22
N LEU A 131 -5.37 2.51 4.31
CA LEU A 131 -6.67 2.66 4.96
C LEU A 131 -6.89 4.10 5.44
N ILE A 132 -5.93 4.65 6.18
CA ILE A 132 -6.00 6.00 6.74
C ILE A 132 -6.10 7.04 5.61
N PHE A 133 -5.28 6.89 4.56
CA PHE A 133 -5.27 7.84 3.46
C PHE A 133 -6.54 7.77 2.60
N ALA A 134 -7.05 6.57 2.30
CA ALA A 134 -8.32 6.40 1.59
C ALA A 134 -9.49 7.00 2.39
N PHE A 135 -9.49 6.84 3.71
CA PHE A 135 -10.47 7.47 4.60
C PHE A 135 -10.36 9.00 4.56
N PHE A 136 -9.14 9.56 4.61
CA PHE A 136 -8.94 11.00 4.51
C PHE A 136 -9.41 11.56 3.16
N CYS A 137 -9.07 10.88 2.07
CA CYS A 137 -9.59 11.19 0.72
C CYS A 137 -11.12 11.20 0.70
N LEU A 138 -11.79 10.24 1.35
CA LEU A 138 -13.25 10.17 1.41
C LEU A 138 -13.85 11.34 2.21
N ILE A 139 -13.25 11.70 3.35
CA ILE A 139 -13.67 12.85 4.14
C ILE A 139 -13.55 14.15 3.32
N TYR A 140 -12.43 14.33 2.62
CA TYR A 140 -12.19 15.47 1.74
C TYR A 140 -13.20 15.50 0.58
N ALA A 141 -13.42 14.36 -0.10
CA ALA A 141 -14.40 14.24 -1.18
C ALA A 141 -15.84 14.53 -0.72
N ASN A 142 -16.14 14.29 0.56
CA ASN A 142 -17.42 14.62 1.18
C ASN A 142 -17.49 16.07 1.71
N LYS A 143 -16.45 16.88 1.50
CA LYS A 143 -16.34 18.26 2.00
C LYS A 143 -16.59 18.36 3.51
N ASN A 144 -16.21 17.32 4.26
CA ASN A 144 -16.54 17.16 5.67
C ASN A 144 -15.27 17.02 6.53
N VAL A 145 -14.22 17.79 6.20
CA VAL A 145 -12.96 17.83 6.93
C VAL A 145 -13.17 18.71 8.16
N THR A 146 -13.03 18.13 9.35
CA THR A 146 -13.22 18.83 10.64
C THR A 146 -12.02 18.59 11.55
N PRO A 147 -11.75 19.47 12.54
CA PRO A 147 -10.67 19.26 13.50
C PRO A 147 -10.73 17.90 14.18
N PHE A 148 -11.91 17.43 14.62
CA PHE A 148 -12.09 16.11 15.22
C PHE A 148 -11.59 14.97 14.29
N LYS A 149 -11.95 15.02 13.00
CA LYS A 149 -11.49 14.02 12.03
C LYS A 149 -10.01 14.13 11.73
N LEU A 150 -9.47 15.34 11.70
CA LEU A 150 -8.02 15.54 11.57
C LEU A 150 -7.28 14.98 12.80
N THR A 151 -7.80 15.15 14.02
CA THR A 151 -7.27 14.49 15.23
C THR A 151 -7.29 12.98 15.06
N LEU A 152 -8.42 12.40 14.64
CA LEU A 152 -8.55 10.96 14.41
C LEU A 152 -7.52 10.46 13.37
N ILE A 153 -7.36 11.19 12.26
CA ILE A 153 -6.38 10.87 11.22
C ILE A 153 -4.96 10.95 11.79
N SER A 154 -4.61 12.00 12.53
CA SER A 154 -3.27 12.15 13.12
C SER A 154 -2.96 11.08 14.15
N VAL A 155 -3.92 10.69 15.00
CA VAL A 155 -3.75 9.59 15.97
C VAL A 155 -3.56 8.26 15.23
N ALA A 156 -4.43 7.96 14.26
CA ALA A 156 -4.30 6.73 13.46
C ALA A 156 -2.98 6.68 12.70
N TRP A 157 -2.55 7.82 12.13
CA TRP A 157 -1.28 7.97 11.44
C TRP A 157 -0.10 7.68 12.37
N SER A 158 -0.10 8.22 13.60
CA SER A 158 0.98 7.97 14.58
C SER A 158 1.03 6.50 15.02
N VAL A 159 -0.12 5.85 15.21
CA VAL A 159 -0.19 4.40 15.52
C VAL A 159 0.36 3.56 14.36
N ALA A 160 0.00 3.91 13.12
CA ALA A 160 0.55 3.26 11.93
C ALA A 160 2.06 3.50 11.80
N ALA A 161 2.55 4.70 12.12
CA ALA A 161 3.97 5.06 12.06
C ALA A 161 4.82 4.30 13.08
N LEU A 162 4.31 4.06 14.29
CA LEU A 162 4.96 3.17 15.28
C LEU A 162 5.03 1.71 14.82
N SER A 163 4.15 1.33 13.89
CA SER A 163 4.04 -0.04 13.38
C SER A 163 4.84 -0.24 12.08
N HIS A 164 5.02 0.79 11.27
CA HIS A 164 5.79 0.75 10.03
C HIS A 164 6.24 2.18 9.62
N GLU A 165 7.54 2.41 9.54
CA GLU A 165 8.15 3.72 9.29
C GLU A 165 7.89 4.27 7.87
N LEU A 166 7.48 3.41 6.92
CA LEU A 166 6.99 3.84 5.59
C LEU A 166 5.98 5.00 5.69
N THR A 167 5.17 4.98 6.75
CA THR A 167 4.18 6.02 7.06
C THR A 167 4.77 7.43 6.97
N VAL A 168 6.00 7.63 7.46
CA VAL A 168 6.72 8.92 7.41
C VAL A 168 6.98 9.36 5.98
N PHE A 169 7.39 8.45 5.10
CA PHE A 169 7.70 8.77 3.71
C PHE A 169 6.44 9.09 2.88
N THR A 170 5.24 8.81 3.39
CA THR A 170 3.97 9.21 2.76
C THR A 170 3.45 10.57 3.24
N LEU A 171 4.14 11.23 4.17
CA LEU A 171 3.75 12.52 4.76
C LEU A 171 3.37 13.60 3.72
N PRO A 172 4.07 13.77 2.58
CA PRO A 172 3.70 14.79 1.59
C PRO A 172 2.25 14.70 1.12
N PHE A 173 1.69 13.49 1.00
CA PHE A 173 0.31 13.29 0.59
C PHE A 173 -0.71 13.77 1.64
N PHE A 174 -0.41 13.56 2.92
CA PHE A 174 -1.23 14.04 4.03
C PHE A 174 -1.20 15.55 4.14
N ILE A 175 0.00 16.15 4.06
CA ILE A 175 0.17 17.61 4.05
C ILE A 175 -0.56 18.20 2.85
N TYR A 176 -0.48 17.57 1.67
CA TYR A 176 -1.20 18.04 0.48
C TYR A 176 -2.71 18.04 0.68
N LEU A 177 -3.31 16.99 1.26
CA LEU A 177 -4.75 17.00 1.54
C LEU A 177 -5.16 18.06 2.55
N ILE A 178 -4.35 18.30 3.58
CA ILE A 178 -4.58 19.39 4.54
C ILE A 178 -4.55 20.74 3.79
N TYR A 179 -3.51 20.96 2.98
CA TYR A 179 -3.35 22.17 2.16
C TYR A 179 -4.54 22.42 1.23
N VAL A 180 -4.97 21.42 0.46
CA VAL A 180 -6.11 21.56 -0.44
C VAL A 180 -7.42 21.75 0.34
N SER A 181 -7.56 21.11 1.51
CA SER A 181 -8.72 21.33 2.38
C SER A 181 -8.82 22.79 2.87
N THR A 182 -7.67 23.43 3.14
CA THR A 182 -7.62 24.87 3.46
C THR A 182 -7.95 25.74 2.25
N LYS A 183 -7.38 25.42 1.09
CA LYS A 183 -7.62 26.14 -0.17
C LYS A 183 -9.10 26.11 -0.57
N ASP A 184 -9.77 24.98 -0.32
CA ASP A 184 -11.19 24.79 -0.57
C ASP A 184 -12.09 25.37 0.54
N GLY A 185 -11.53 26.05 1.55
CA GLY A 185 -12.28 26.68 2.64
C GLY A 185 -12.89 25.71 3.65
N LEU A 186 -12.50 24.43 3.66
CA LEU A 186 -13.03 23.42 4.59
C LEU A 186 -12.50 23.59 6.02
N ILE A 187 -11.28 24.14 6.15
CA ILE A 187 -10.61 24.37 7.43
C ILE A 187 -9.84 25.69 7.39
N THR A 188 -9.57 26.27 8.56
CA THR A 188 -8.77 27.49 8.68
C THR A 188 -7.28 27.23 8.46
N SER A 189 -6.51 28.25 8.06
CA SER A 189 -5.05 28.16 7.95
C SER A 189 -4.37 27.79 9.28
N ARG A 190 -4.91 28.26 10.41
CA ARG A 190 -4.39 27.91 11.75
C ARG A 190 -4.53 26.41 12.01
N THR A 191 -5.70 25.84 11.71
CA THR A 191 -5.96 24.40 11.81
C THR A 191 -5.00 23.63 10.90
N ALA A 192 -4.81 24.08 9.66
CA ALA A 192 -3.94 23.44 8.69
C ALA A 192 -2.47 23.40 9.14
N ILE A 193 -1.96 24.53 9.63
CA ILE A 193 -0.60 24.64 10.17
C ILE A 193 -0.45 23.73 11.39
N ALA A 194 -1.40 23.75 12.34
CA ALA A 194 -1.34 22.93 13.54
C ALA A 194 -1.26 21.43 13.20
N TYR A 195 -2.14 20.92 12.34
CA TYR A 195 -2.13 19.48 11.98
C TYR A 195 -0.94 19.10 11.11
N SER A 196 -0.45 19.99 10.24
CA SER A 196 0.78 19.75 9.48
C SER A 196 2.01 19.68 10.39
N LEU A 197 2.09 20.54 11.40
CA LEU A 197 3.14 20.49 12.42
C LEU A 197 3.04 19.23 13.28
N ILE A 198 1.85 18.85 13.73
CA ILE A 198 1.64 17.61 14.49
C ILE A 198 2.17 16.40 13.72
N LEU A 199 1.81 16.25 12.44
CA LEU A 199 2.26 15.13 11.61
C LEU A 199 3.78 15.19 11.34
N THR A 200 4.34 16.38 11.16
CA THR A 200 5.78 16.56 10.93
C THR A 200 6.59 16.24 12.17
N ILE A 201 6.17 16.73 13.34
CA ILE A 201 6.81 16.41 14.64
C ILE A 201 6.70 14.92 14.92
N ALA A 202 5.51 14.33 14.74
CA ALA A 202 5.32 12.88 14.90
C ALA A 202 6.25 12.10 13.95
N SER A 203 6.37 12.52 12.69
CA SER A 203 7.29 11.91 11.72
C SER A 203 8.74 11.95 12.19
N SER A 204 9.22 13.10 12.66
CA SER A 204 10.58 13.26 13.18
C SER A 204 10.84 12.38 14.40
N VAL A 205 9.89 12.32 15.34
CA VAL A 205 9.99 11.43 16.52
C VAL A 205 10.06 9.97 16.09
N ILE A 206 9.22 9.54 15.14
CA ILE A 206 9.23 8.16 14.65
C ILE A 206 10.55 7.81 13.96
N LEU A 207 11.11 8.70 13.14
CA LEU A 207 12.42 8.47 12.53
C LEU A 207 13.55 8.38 13.56
N LEU A 208 13.53 9.24 14.59
CA LEU A 208 14.49 9.16 15.70
C LEU A 208 14.35 7.83 16.44
N LEU A 209 13.13 7.41 16.76
CA LEU A 209 12.89 6.10 17.38
C LEU A 209 13.36 4.95 16.48
N ALA A 210 13.09 5.01 15.19
CA ALA A 210 13.53 3.98 14.24
C ALA A 210 15.07 3.91 14.11
N PHE A 211 15.75 5.04 14.29
CA PHE A 211 17.21 5.13 14.28
C PHE A 211 17.82 4.53 15.56
N PHE A 212 17.35 4.94 16.74
CA PHE A 212 17.89 4.45 18.01
C PHE A 212 17.48 3.01 18.35
N TYR A 213 16.31 2.56 17.87
CA TYR A 213 15.75 1.23 18.17
C TYR A 213 15.61 0.37 16.90
N LYS A 214 16.64 0.36 16.05
CA LYS A 214 16.66 -0.40 14.79
C LYS A 214 16.51 -1.92 14.95
N GLY A 215 16.98 -2.46 16.08
CA GLY A 215 17.09 -3.89 16.35
C GLY A 215 18.55 -4.36 16.34
N ASN A 216 18.79 -5.56 16.89
CA ASN A 216 20.05 -6.27 16.81
C ASN A 216 19.76 -7.78 16.83
N GLU A 217 20.78 -8.60 16.63
CA GLU A 217 20.64 -10.06 16.55
C GLU A 217 20.04 -10.67 17.83
N ALA A 218 20.45 -10.20 19.02
CA ALA A 218 19.89 -10.67 20.28
C ALA A 218 18.38 -10.37 20.42
N LEU A 219 17.95 -9.18 19.99
CA LEU A 219 16.56 -8.76 20.01
C LEU A 219 15.73 -9.54 18.99
N GLU A 220 16.27 -9.77 17.80
CA GLU A 220 15.66 -10.61 16.77
C GLU A 220 15.43 -12.04 17.28
N GLN A 221 16.46 -12.67 17.85
CA GLN A 221 16.38 -14.01 18.43
C GLN A 221 15.33 -14.09 19.53
N ALA A 222 15.28 -13.09 20.41
CA ALA A 222 14.30 -13.04 21.49
C ALA A 222 12.86 -12.84 20.99
N ILE A 223 12.65 -12.02 19.94
CA ILE A 223 11.35 -11.93 19.25
C ILE A 223 10.99 -13.28 18.63
N CYS A 224 11.92 -13.94 17.95
CA CYS A 224 11.65 -15.24 17.34
C CYS A 224 11.30 -16.29 18.40
N GLN A 225 12.03 -16.32 19.51
CA GLN A 225 11.75 -17.21 20.64
C GLN A 225 10.36 -16.95 21.24
N SER A 226 9.91 -15.69 21.32
CA SER A 226 8.56 -15.38 21.82
C SER A 226 7.44 -15.92 20.92
N LEU A 227 7.73 -16.16 19.63
CA LEU A 227 6.81 -16.77 18.67
C LEU A 227 6.91 -18.30 18.65
N THR A 228 8.11 -18.87 18.66
CA THR A 228 8.29 -20.34 18.60
C THR A 228 7.86 -21.03 19.88
N THR A 229 8.01 -20.38 21.05
CA THR A 229 7.43 -20.85 22.32
C THR A 229 5.90 -20.91 22.30
N ARG A 230 5.24 -20.21 21.36
CA ARG A 230 3.80 -20.29 21.08
C ARG A 230 3.47 -21.32 19.97
N ASN A 231 4.39 -22.24 19.69
CA ASN A 231 4.27 -23.30 18.67
C ASN A 231 4.11 -22.78 17.22
N LEU A 232 4.61 -21.58 16.91
CA LEU A 232 4.70 -21.13 15.52
C LEU A 232 5.93 -21.75 14.84
N ASP A 233 5.83 -22.01 13.53
CA ASP A 233 6.95 -22.47 12.71
C ASP A 233 8.09 -21.43 12.72
N PRO A 234 9.34 -21.82 13.05
CA PRO A 234 10.51 -20.92 13.02
C PRO A 234 10.73 -20.20 11.69
N ASN A 235 10.24 -20.74 10.57
CA ASN A 235 10.29 -20.10 9.26
C ASN A 235 9.63 -18.72 9.27
N ILE A 236 8.67 -18.45 10.16
CA ILE A 236 8.02 -17.13 10.32
C ILE A 236 9.03 -16.00 10.60
N CYS A 237 10.18 -16.33 11.20
CA CYS A 237 11.23 -15.37 11.56
C CYS A 237 12.16 -15.03 10.40
N LYS A 238 12.30 -15.89 9.39
CA LYS A 238 13.26 -15.78 8.27
C LYS A 238 12.89 -14.74 7.20
N GLY A 239 12.37 -13.60 7.62
CA GLY A 239 11.84 -12.55 6.73
C GLY A 239 11.89 -11.19 7.39
N SER A 240 10.74 -10.59 7.69
CA SER A 240 10.70 -9.24 8.25
C SER A 240 11.35 -9.12 9.63
N ILE A 241 11.39 -10.21 10.41
CA ILE A 241 12.01 -10.24 11.74
C ILE A 241 13.54 -10.30 11.60
N ASP A 242 14.07 -11.25 10.82
CA ASP A 242 15.49 -11.36 10.45
C ASP A 242 16.06 -10.02 9.91
N TRP A 243 15.27 -9.30 9.11
CA TRP A 243 15.68 -7.98 8.58
C TRP A 243 15.83 -6.86 9.64
N LEU A 244 15.46 -7.09 10.91
CA LEU A 244 15.65 -6.10 11.97
C LEU A 244 17.12 -5.96 12.39
N SER A 245 17.89 -7.05 12.31
CA SER A 245 19.31 -7.07 12.67
C SER A 245 20.22 -6.57 11.54
N GLU A 246 19.69 -6.46 10.32
CA GLU A 246 20.47 -6.06 9.15
C GLU A 246 20.84 -4.57 9.15
N ASP A 247 22.13 -4.31 8.94
CA ASP A 247 22.69 -2.96 8.84
C ASP A 247 22.53 -2.36 7.44
N ILE A 248 22.61 -1.02 7.37
CA ILE A 248 22.43 -0.25 6.12
C ILE A 248 23.50 -0.62 5.08
N GLY A 249 24.75 -0.89 5.49
CA GLY A 249 25.85 -1.21 4.58
C GLY A 249 25.58 -2.48 3.75
N PRO A 250 25.35 -3.64 4.39
CA PRO A 250 24.93 -4.86 3.70
C PRO A 250 23.67 -4.67 2.83
N ALA A 251 22.67 -3.95 3.32
CA ALA A 251 21.46 -3.67 2.57
C ALA A 251 21.73 -2.87 1.27
N LEU A 252 22.56 -1.83 1.33
CA LEU A 252 23.03 -1.08 0.16
C LEU A 252 23.80 -1.99 -0.80
N GLY A 253 24.72 -2.81 -0.29
CA GLY A 253 25.47 -3.78 -1.11
C GLY A 253 24.56 -4.77 -1.84
N ARG A 254 23.48 -5.21 -1.19
CA ARG A 254 22.47 -6.09 -1.78
C ARG A 254 21.67 -5.42 -2.89
N VAL A 255 21.32 -4.14 -2.72
CA VAL A 255 20.67 -3.35 -3.78
C VAL A 255 21.63 -3.16 -4.96
N LEU A 256 22.86 -2.72 -4.70
CA LEU A 256 23.87 -2.48 -5.74
C LEU A 256 24.19 -3.75 -6.55
N SER A 257 24.32 -4.90 -5.89
CA SER A 257 24.53 -6.19 -6.56
C SER A 257 23.31 -6.69 -7.34
N SER A 258 22.11 -6.24 -6.96
CA SER A 258 20.87 -6.56 -7.68
C SER A 258 20.64 -5.64 -8.89
N LEU A 259 21.34 -4.50 -8.99
CA LEU A 259 21.20 -3.58 -10.11
C LEU A 259 21.71 -4.22 -11.40
N ASN A 260 20.85 -4.26 -12.41
CA ASN A 260 21.18 -4.67 -13.76
C ASN A 260 20.37 -3.87 -14.79
N HIS A 261 20.51 -4.17 -16.09
CA HIS A 261 19.79 -3.48 -17.17
C HIS A 261 18.25 -3.48 -16.99
N ARG A 262 17.69 -4.48 -16.30
CA ARG A 262 16.25 -4.59 -16.06
C ARG A 262 15.76 -3.61 -14.99
N SER A 263 16.63 -3.03 -14.17
CA SER A 263 16.27 -2.04 -13.12
C SER A 263 15.50 -0.85 -13.67
N ILE A 264 15.67 -0.54 -14.97
CA ILE A 264 14.92 0.50 -15.68
C ILE A 264 13.41 0.23 -15.76
N PHE A 265 12.96 -1.03 -15.60
CA PHE A 265 11.54 -1.35 -15.66
C PHE A 265 10.73 -0.75 -14.52
N THR A 266 11.30 -0.57 -13.33
CA THR A 266 10.59 0.04 -12.20
C THR A 266 10.12 1.47 -12.50
N PRO A 267 10.98 2.42 -12.91
CA PRO A 267 10.50 3.75 -13.28
C PRO A 267 9.57 3.71 -14.50
N LEU A 268 9.78 2.80 -15.46
CA LEU A 268 8.85 2.62 -16.59
C LEU A 268 7.45 2.19 -16.11
N PHE A 269 7.37 1.28 -15.14
CA PHE A 269 6.11 0.85 -14.56
C PHE A 269 5.42 1.92 -13.73
N LEU A 270 6.18 2.78 -13.04
CA LEU A 270 5.61 3.97 -12.39
C LEU A 270 4.93 4.89 -13.43
N TRP A 271 5.60 5.17 -14.54
CA TRP A 271 5.02 5.99 -15.61
C TRP A 271 3.83 5.31 -16.29
N LEU A 272 3.91 4.00 -16.54
CA LEU A 272 2.82 3.21 -17.08
C LEU A 272 1.62 3.21 -16.12
N ALA A 273 1.85 3.07 -14.83
CA ALA A 273 0.80 3.16 -13.81
C ALA A 273 0.12 4.54 -13.82
N LEU A 274 0.87 5.64 -13.96
CA LEU A 274 0.32 7.00 -14.02
C LEU A 274 -0.33 7.37 -15.37
N LEU A 275 -0.16 6.53 -16.40
CA LEU A 275 -0.65 6.79 -17.75
C LEU A 275 -2.13 7.19 -17.81
N PRO A 276 -3.09 6.56 -17.10
CA PRO A 276 -4.49 7.00 -17.12
C PRO A 276 -4.64 8.47 -16.72
N LEU A 277 -3.90 8.97 -15.72
CA LEU A 277 -4.03 10.35 -15.26
C LEU A 277 -3.60 11.38 -16.34
N SER A 278 -2.73 11.00 -17.28
CA SER A 278 -2.33 11.88 -18.40
C SER A 278 -3.50 12.26 -19.32
N PHE A 279 -4.49 11.36 -19.47
CA PHE A 279 -5.70 11.56 -20.26
C PHE A 279 -6.76 12.44 -19.56
N THR A 280 -6.46 12.92 -18.35
CA THR A 280 -7.37 13.72 -17.52
C THR A 280 -6.82 15.12 -17.25
N THR A 281 -7.68 16.04 -16.81
CA THR A 281 -7.31 17.37 -16.31
C THR A 281 -6.71 17.33 -14.90
N TRP A 282 -6.47 16.14 -14.35
CA TRP A 282 -6.00 15.99 -12.98
C TRP A 282 -4.64 16.67 -12.79
N TRP A 283 -3.63 16.46 -13.63
CA TRP A 283 -2.32 17.09 -13.40
C TRP A 283 -2.35 18.64 -13.44
N ASN A 284 -1.94 19.27 -12.33
CA ASN A 284 -1.74 20.71 -12.21
C ASN A 284 -0.36 21.01 -11.56
N LYS A 285 0.02 22.29 -11.42
CA LYS A 285 1.32 22.68 -10.82
C LYS A 285 1.55 22.08 -9.43
N GLU A 286 0.53 22.14 -8.57
CA GLU A 286 0.61 21.66 -7.18
C GLU A 286 0.80 20.15 -7.11
N ARG A 287 0.10 19.38 -7.97
CA ARG A 287 0.22 17.92 -8.03
C ARG A 287 1.53 17.46 -8.63
N LYS A 288 2.11 18.23 -9.56
CA LYS A 288 3.49 18.00 -10.03
C LYS A 288 4.51 18.21 -8.92
N ILE A 289 4.33 19.26 -8.09
CA ILE A 289 5.17 19.48 -6.91
C ILE A 289 5.01 18.32 -5.92
N LEU A 290 3.78 17.87 -5.66
CA LEU A 290 3.52 16.69 -4.82
C LEU A 290 4.21 15.43 -5.37
N PHE A 291 4.20 15.22 -6.69
CA PHE A 291 4.91 14.11 -7.32
C PHE A 291 6.41 14.18 -7.03
N LEU A 292 7.06 15.32 -7.29
CA LEU A 292 8.48 15.49 -6.97
C LEU A 292 8.78 15.30 -5.49
N ALA A 293 7.94 15.85 -4.59
CA ALA A 293 8.08 15.68 -3.15
C ALA A 293 7.92 14.21 -2.71
N SER A 294 6.96 13.49 -3.31
CA SER A 294 6.74 12.06 -3.03
C SER A 294 7.90 11.19 -3.50
N ILE A 295 8.49 11.50 -4.66
CA ILE A 295 9.67 10.80 -5.15
C ILE A 295 10.86 11.10 -4.23
N ALA A 296 11.10 12.37 -3.90
CA ALA A 296 12.21 12.76 -3.03
C ALA A 296 12.13 12.11 -1.64
N THR A 297 10.93 12.02 -1.07
CA THR A 297 10.72 11.38 0.24
C THR A 297 10.84 9.87 0.19
N ILE A 298 10.30 9.19 -0.83
CA ILE A 298 10.35 7.72 -0.91
C ILE A 298 11.70 7.22 -1.46
N PHE A 299 12.47 8.05 -2.18
CA PHE A 299 13.74 7.69 -2.82
C PHE A 299 14.73 6.92 -1.91
N PRO A 300 14.95 7.30 -0.64
CA PRO A 300 15.87 6.57 0.25
C PRO A 300 15.51 5.08 0.38
N LEU A 301 14.24 4.69 0.27
CA LEU A 301 13.81 3.30 0.35
C LEU A 301 14.23 2.47 -0.85
N PHE A 302 14.40 3.09 -2.02
CA PHE A 302 14.94 2.42 -3.20
C PHE A 302 16.44 2.08 -3.04
N LEU A 303 17.15 2.80 -2.17
CA LEU A 303 18.57 2.55 -1.91
C LEU A 303 18.77 1.39 -0.93
N VAL A 304 17.89 1.24 0.06
CA VAL A 304 18.09 0.30 1.19
C VAL A 304 17.25 -0.98 1.09
N ALA A 305 16.39 -1.11 0.08
CA ALA A 305 15.54 -2.28 -0.07
C ALA A 305 15.32 -2.64 -1.55
N ILE A 306 15.27 -3.96 -1.82
CA ILE A 306 15.14 -4.51 -3.18
C ILE A 306 13.70 -4.60 -3.68
N ASP A 307 12.72 -4.23 -2.85
CA ASP A 307 11.28 -4.35 -3.08
C ASP A 307 10.67 -3.09 -3.73
N TRP A 308 11.31 -2.65 -4.80
CA TRP A 308 10.99 -1.41 -5.52
C TRP A 308 9.54 -1.33 -6.01
N GLY A 309 8.91 -2.46 -6.34
CA GLY A 309 7.52 -2.47 -6.77
C GLY A 309 6.53 -2.07 -5.68
N ARG A 310 6.83 -2.35 -4.40
CA ARG A 310 6.02 -1.89 -3.26
C ARG A 310 6.04 -0.37 -3.16
N TRP A 311 7.19 0.27 -3.38
CA TRP A 311 7.31 1.74 -3.36
C TRP A 311 6.52 2.38 -4.49
N VAL A 312 6.52 1.79 -5.69
CA VAL A 312 5.65 2.22 -6.78
C VAL A 312 4.18 2.04 -6.41
N HIS A 313 3.78 0.89 -5.86
CA HIS A 313 2.41 0.66 -5.42
C HIS A 313 1.94 1.70 -4.39
N VAL A 314 2.78 2.06 -3.42
CA VAL A 314 2.47 3.10 -2.43
C VAL A 314 2.20 4.44 -3.10
N ILE A 315 3.09 4.90 -3.99
CA ILE A 315 2.94 6.16 -4.72
C ILE A 315 1.64 6.15 -5.54
N ILE A 316 1.40 5.08 -6.29
CA ILE A 316 0.22 4.94 -7.15
C ILE A 316 -1.06 4.88 -6.31
N PHE A 317 -1.05 4.18 -5.19
CA PHE A 317 -2.19 4.12 -4.28
C PHE A 317 -2.60 5.50 -3.79
N MET A 318 -1.63 6.30 -3.35
CA MET A 318 -1.90 7.67 -2.89
C MET A 318 -2.41 8.55 -4.03
N PHE A 319 -1.77 8.51 -5.19
CA PHE A 319 -2.19 9.33 -6.33
C PHE A 319 -3.57 8.95 -6.87
N PHE A 320 -3.89 7.67 -6.93
CA PHE A 320 -5.18 7.22 -7.43
C PHE A 320 -6.31 7.52 -6.46
N CYS A 321 -6.09 7.39 -5.14
CA CYS A 321 -7.04 7.86 -4.15
C CYS A 321 -7.30 9.37 -4.28
N LEU A 322 -6.26 10.18 -4.49
CA LEU A 322 -6.41 11.62 -4.73
C LEU A 322 -7.16 11.94 -6.02
N ALA A 323 -6.88 11.22 -7.10
CA ALA A 323 -7.59 11.37 -8.37
C ALA A 323 -9.07 11.00 -8.24
N LEU A 324 -9.40 9.96 -7.48
CA LEU A 324 -10.77 9.60 -7.17
C LEU A 324 -11.45 10.64 -6.27
N ALA A 325 -10.74 11.28 -5.34
CA ALA A 325 -11.33 12.34 -4.51
C ALA A 325 -11.53 13.68 -5.26
N SER A 326 -10.65 13.99 -6.21
CA SER A 326 -10.59 15.27 -6.93
C SER A 326 -11.69 15.42 -8.00
N GLU A 327 -12.03 16.67 -8.35
CA GLU A 327 -12.83 16.96 -9.54
C GLU A 327 -11.93 16.91 -10.77
N VAL A 328 -12.28 16.03 -11.72
CA VAL A 328 -11.41 15.65 -12.82
C VAL A 328 -12.25 15.38 -14.06
N ASP A 329 -11.92 16.08 -15.13
CA ASP A 329 -12.49 15.86 -16.45
C ASP A 329 -11.55 15.02 -17.31
N ILE A 330 -12.15 14.24 -18.20
CA ILE A 330 -11.40 13.47 -19.19
C ILE A 330 -11.19 14.39 -20.40
N LYS A 331 -9.93 14.62 -20.79
CA LYS A 331 -9.56 15.54 -21.88
C LYS A 331 -10.11 15.11 -23.24
N TYR A 332 -10.32 13.81 -23.42
CA TYR A 332 -10.67 13.22 -24.70
C TYR A 332 -12.03 12.54 -24.67
N ARG A 333 -12.80 12.70 -25.74
CA ARG A 333 -14.08 12.01 -25.91
C ARG A 333 -13.86 10.50 -26.08
N TYR A 334 -14.63 9.71 -25.35
CA TYR A 334 -14.54 8.25 -25.37
C TYR A 334 -14.76 7.66 -26.78
N ARG A 335 -13.86 6.77 -27.21
CA ARG A 335 -13.92 5.99 -28.47
C ARG A 335 -13.79 4.49 -28.17
N ARG A 336 -14.32 3.63 -29.05
CA ARG A 336 -14.24 2.16 -28.89
C ARG A 336 -12.80 1.64 -28.75
N ILE A 337 -11.84 2.29 -29.40
CA ILE A 337 -10.42 1.94 -29.30
C ILE A 337 -9.90 1.99 -27.85
N PHE A 338 -10.46 2.85 -26.99
CA PHE A 338 -10.08 2.91 -25.58
C PHE A 338 -10.50 1.68 -24.76
N ILE A 339 -11.48 0.90 -25.24
CA ILE A 339 -11.80 -0.39 -24.61
C ILE A 339 -10.66 -1.36 -24.87
N VAL A 340 -10.24 -1.47 -26.14
CA VAL A 340 -9.20 -2.41 -26.56
C VAL A 340 -7.87 -2.04 -25.91
N THR A 341 -7.44 -0.78 -26.02
CA THR A 341 -6.20 -0.33 -25.38
C THR A 341 -6.27 -0.37 -23.86
N GLY A 342 -7.46 -0.14 -23.29
CA GLY A 342 -7.72 -0.28 -21.86
C GLY A 342 -7.59 -1.72 -21.36
N LEU A 343 -8.12 -2.69 -22.11
CA LEU A 343 -7.98 -4.11 -21.79
C LEU A 343 -6.52 -4.57 -21.88
N ILE A 344 -5.81 -4.13 -22.92
CA ILE A 344 -4.36 -4.36 -23.04
C ILE A 344 -3.66 -3.80 -21.79
N TYR A 345 -3.90 -2.53 -21.47
CA TYR A 345 -3.35 -1.89 -20.28
C TYR A 345 -3.65 -2.66 -18.99
N LEU A 346 -4.85 -3.19 -18.80
CA LEU A 346 -5.20 -3.86 -17.54
C LEU A 346 -4.63 -5.29 -17.43
N THR A 347 -4.19 -5.90 -18.53
CA THR A 347 -3.90 -7.34 -18.58
C THR A 347 -2.49 -7.73 -19.03
N THR A 348 -1.71 -6.81 -19.61
CA THR A 348 -0.39 -7.17 -20.18
C THR A 348 0.81 -6.82 -19.31
N TRP A 349 0.63 -6.10 -18.21
CA TRP A 349 1.72 -5.74 -17.31
C TRP A 349 1.32 -5.90 -15.84
N SER A 350 2.34 -6.07 -15.01
CA SER A 350 2.25 -6.06 -13.56
C SER A 350 3.62 -5.68 -12.99
N ILE A 351 3.63 -5.12 -11.79
CA ILE A 351 4.87 -4.75 -11.11
C ILE A 351 5.18 -5.83 -10.08
N PRO A 352 6.31 -6.54 -10.18
CA PRO A 352 6.74 -7.43 -9.11
C PRO A 352 7.11 -6.60 -7.87
N HIS A 353 6.75 -7.09 -6.69
CA HIS A 353 7.02 -6.48 -5.40
C HIS A 353 8.51 -6.45 -5.11
N CYS A 354 9.23 -7.54 -5.43
CA CYS A 354 10.64 -7.73 -5.11
C CYS A 354 11.52 -7.78 -6.36
N CYS A 355 12.81 -7.69 -6.05
CA CYS A 355 13.94 -7.79 -6.95
C CYS A 355 14.02 -6.61 -7.91
N VAL A 356 15.10 -5.85 -7.74
CA VAL A 356 15.43 -4.71 -8.59
C VAL A 356 15.45 -5.15 -10.05
N GLY A 357 14.59 -4.53 -10.86
CA GLY A 357 14.46 -4.85 -12.28
C GLY A 357 13.66 -6.10 -12.61
N GLY A 358 12.92 -6.67 -11.66
CA GLY A 358 11.89 -7.64 -11.99
C GLY A 358 10.88 -7.04 -12.97
N TYR A 359 10.49 -7.81 -13.98
CA TYR A 359 9.23 -7.59 -14.68
C TYR A 359 8.39 -8.84 -14.54
N ASP A 360 7.11 -8.67 -14.27
CA ASP A 360 6.16 -9.77 -14.28
C ASP A 360 5.18 -9.56 -15.42
N THR A 361 4.74 -10.67 -15.95
CA THR A 361 3.85 -10.74 -17.08
C THR A 361 2.43 -10.60 -16.57
N GLY A 362 1.67 -9.64 -17.09
CA GLY A 362 0.31 -9.39 -16.63
C GLY A 362 -0.62 -10.61 -16.80
N PHE A 363 -1.87 -10.45 -16.38
CA PHE A 363 -2.88 -11.52 -16.35
C PHE A 363 -2.93 -12.38 -17.63
N LEU A 364 -2.87 -11.77 -18.81
CA LEU A 364 -2.99 -12.47 -20.09
C LEU A 364 -1.92 -13.57 -20.24
N ARG A 365 -0.67 -13.25 -19.92
CA ARG A 365 0.44 -14.18 -20.09
C ARG A 365 0.45 -15.26 -18.99
N ARG A 366 0.00 -14.95 -17.78
CA ARG A 366 -0.23 -15.95 -16.73
C ARG A 366 -1.31 -16.95 -17.12
N ALA A 367 -2.41 -16.47 -17.67
CA ALA A 367 -3.49 -17.32 -18.17
C ALA A 367 -3.01 -18.21 -19.34
N LEU A 368 -2.27 -17.64 -20.30
CA LEU A 368 -1.66 -18.40 -21.40
C LEU A 368 -0.69 -19.47 -20.89
N LYS A 369 0.19 -19.14 -19.94
CA LYS A 369 1.12 -20.11 -19.36
C LYS A 369 0.36 -21.25 -18.66
N TRP A 370 -0.64 -20.94 -17.85
CA TRP A 370 -1.47 -21.95 -17.18
C TRP A 370 -2.21 -22.87 -18.17
N LEU A 371 -2.72 -22.32 -19.27
CA LEU A 371 -3.38 -23.11 -20.33
C LEU A 371 -2.38 -24.04 -21.01
N ILE A 372 -1.18 -23.56 -21.33
CA ILE A 372 -0.12 -24.38 -21.94
C ILE A 372 0.31 -25.50 -20.98
N ASP A 373 0.50 -25.19 -19.70
CA ASP A 373 1.01 -26.14 -18.70
C ASP A 373 -0.03 -27.22 -18.29
N ASN A 374 -1.34 -27.01 -18.52
CA ASN A 374 -2.41 -27.92 -18.07
C ASN A 374 -3.32 -28.48 -19.17
N LEU A 375 -3.29 -27.93 -20.39
CA LEU A 375 -4.12 -28.38 -21.52
C LEU A 375 -3.30 -28.79 -22.75
N GLY A 376 -1.98 -28.56 -22.74
CA GLY A 376 -1.02 -29.13 -23.69
C GLY A 376 -0.28 -30.29 -23.05
#